data_AF-A0A6P4ZAR6-F1
#
_entry.id   AF-A0A6P4ZAR6-F1
#
_cell.length_a   1.000
_cell.length_b   1.000
_cell.length_c   1.000
_cell.angle_alpha   90.00
_cell.angle_beta   90.00
_cell.angle_gamma   90.00
#
_symmetry.space_group_name_H-M   'P 1'
#
loop_
_entity.id
_entity.type
_entity.pdbx_description
1 polymer ?
#
loop_
_entity_poly.entity_id
_entity_poly.type
_entity_poly.pdbx_seq_one_letter_code
_entity_poly.pdbx_strand_id
1 'polypeptide(L)'
;MDLRTFLLVSASSAVWWLCTFLFLVPRASAMLVPGYKIMTASDRIIWNNKAMSVLNAVLTGTVAAVALLLEELPKLYNGTLWEDSSVIHYTASTNVGYLLVDTGLLLRNPGMTDRGILIHHVIIVVCILAKILLDFGPPTFFNAMRMIQEVSNPFLHFRWLLTAMGVSRNSRLYVTNGLLFAATFLLSRIFPIPFYWTQSVHLIASPQTYARFGAVGLGFWFVADLLFDGINCYWAVKICKGTYKFMKTRKLE
;
A
#
# COMPACT_ATOMS: atom_id res chain seq x y z
N MET A 1 13.96 14.59 5.57
CA MET A 1 14.24 14.88 4.12
C MET A 1 13.64 16.23 3.75
N ASP A 2 14.36 17.10 3.02
CA ASP A 2 13.82 18.40 2.62
C ASP A 2 12.78 18.29 1.48
N LEU A 3 11.91 19.31 1.37
CA LEU A 3 10.80 19.31 0.41
C LEU A 3 11.27 19.21 -1.05
N ARG A 4 12.39 19.85 -1.42
CA ARG A 4 12.88 19.82 -2.80
C ARG A 4 13.32 18.41 -3.17
N THR A 5 14.07 17.74 -2.30
CA THR A 5 14.46 16.33 -2.50
C THR A 5 13.25 15.42 -2.58
N PHE A 6 12.26 15.59 -1.69
CA PHE A 6 11.01 14.83 -1.72
C PHE A 6 10.31 14.96 -3.08
N LEU A 7 10.08 16.20 -3.56
CA LEU A 7 9.42 16.46 -4.83
C LEU A 7 10.18 15.90 -6.03
N LEU A 8 11.51 16.05 -6.05
CA LEU A 8 12.36 15.51 -7.12
C LEU A 8 12.30 13.99 -7.19
N VAL A 9 12.39 13.31 -6.05
CA VAL A 9 12.32 11.84 -5.99
C VAL A 9 10.93 11.36 -6.40
N SER A 10 9.86 11.98 -5.88
CA SER A 10 8.48 11.62 -6.24
C SER A 10 8.19 11.85 -7.72
N ALA A 11 8.62 12.97 -8.31
CA ALA A 11 8.43 13.25 -9.73
C ALA A 11 9.22 12.26 -10.62
N SER A 12 10.48 12.02 -10.28
CA SER A 12 11.33 11.04 -11.00
C SER A 12 10.74 9.63 -10.92
N SER A 13 10.22 9.26 -9.74
CA SER A 13 9.54 7.99 -9.54
C SER A 13 8.23 7.89 -10.32
N ALA A 14 7.45 8.97 -10.43
CA ALA A 14 6.24 8.99 -11.25
C ALA A 14 6.57 8.73 -12.74
N VAL A 15 7.65 9.34 -13.26
CA VAL A 15 8.14 9.06 -14.62
C VAL A 15 8.56 7.59 -14.75
N TRP A 16 9.31 7.07 -13.78
CA TRP A 16 9.71 5.65 -13.76
C TRP A 16 8.50 4.70 -13.79
N TRP A 17 7.48 4.93 -12.96
CA TRP A 17 6.30 4.08 -12.90
C TRP A 17 5.42 4.22 -14.15
N LEU A 18 5.31 5.42 -14.72
CA LEU A 18 4.65 5.62 -15.99
C LEU A 18 5.37 4.86 -17.13
N CYS A 19 6.69 4.93 -17.20
CA CYS A 19 7.49 4.14 -18.13
C CYS A 19 7.34 2.63 -17.88
N THR A 20 7.25 2.22 -16.62
CA THR A 20 7.01 0.83 -16.23
C THR A 20 5.66 0.33 -16.79
N PHE A 21 4.60 1.12 -16.61
CA PHE A 21 3.27 0.82 -17.13
C PHE A 21 3.21 0.81 -18.67
N LEU A 22 3.83 1.80 -19.33
CA LEU A 22 3.76 1.97 -20.79
C LEU A 22 4.67 1.02 -21.56
N PHE A 23 5.80 0.61 -20.99
CA PHE A 23 6.86 -0.06 -21.74
C PHE A 23 7.35 -1.35 -21.09
N LEU A 24 7.76 -1.30 -19.82
CA LEU A 24 8.38 -2.46 -19.17
C LEU A 24 7.40 -3.62 -19.03
N VAL A 25 6.25 -3.36 -18.40
CA VAL A 25 5.23 -4.38 -18.12
C VAL A 25 4.64 -4.95 -19.41
N PRO A 26 4.25 -4.15 -20.43
CA PRO A 26 3.76 -4.69 -21.70
C PRO A 26 4.77 -5.59 -22.41
N ARG A 27 6.05 -5.18 -22.48
CA ARG A 27 7.09 -5.96 -23.14
C ARG A 27 7.34 -7.27 -22.40
N ALA A 28 7.54 -7.21 -21.09
CA ALA A 28 7.73 -8.39 -20.26
C ALA A 28 6.52 -9.34 -20.34
N SER A 29 5.29 -8.81 -20.27
CA SER A 29 4.07 -9.61 -20.33
C SER A 29 3.89 -10.27 -21.70
N ALA A 30 4.16 -9.56 -22.80
CA ALA A 30 4.09 -10.13 -24.13
C ALA A 30 5.15 -11.23 -24.37
N MET A 31 6.28 -11.19 -23.67
CA MET A 31 7.32 -12.22 -23.76
C MET A 31 7.00 -13.44 -22.89
N LEU A 32 6.51 -13.23 -21.66
CA LEU A 32 6.40 -14.27 -20.64
C LEU A 32 5.00 -14.89 -20.55
N VAL A 33 3.96 -14.19 -20.99
CA VAL A 33 2.56 -14.59 -20.82
C VAL A 33 1.87 -14.64 -22.18
N PRO A 34 1.76 -15.82 -22.82
CA PRO A 34 1.12 -15.95 -24.14
C PRO A 34 -0.30 -15.36 -24.19
N GLY A 35 -1.07 -15.51 -23.11
CA GLY A 35 -2.41 -14.97 -22.96
C GLY A 35 -2.49 -13.43 -23.03
N TYR A 36 -1.40 -12.71 -22.77
CA TYR A 36 -1.39 -11.25 -22.81
C TYR A 36 -1.63 -10.69 -24.21
N LYS A 37 -1.09 -11.34 -25.25
CA LYS A 37 -1.20 -10.86 -26.64
C LYS A 37 -2.62 -10.91 -27.18
N ILE A 38 -3.43 -11.85 -26.67
CA ILE A 38 -4.81 -12.06 -27.10
C ILE A 38 -5.84 -11.30 -26.26
N MET A 39 -5.42 -10.62 -25.18
CA MET A 39 -6.29 -9.78 -24.35
C MET A 39 -6.88 -8.61 -25.13
N THR A 40 -8.04 -8.11 -24.68
CA THR A 40 -8.58 -6.84 -25.20
C THR A 40 -7.67 -5.67 -24.80
N ALA A 41 -7.82 -4.52 -25.47
CA ALA A 41 -7.08 -3.31 -25.09
C ALA A 41 -7.41 -2.87 -23.64
N SER A 42 -8.68 -2.99 -23.24
CA SER A 42 -9.13 -2.68 -21.88
C SER A 42 -8.48 -3.61 -20.84
N ASP A 43 -8.48 -4.92 -21.10
CA ASP A 43 -7.88 -5.89 -20.17
C ASP A 43 -6.36 -5.73 -20.05
N ARG A 44 -5.67 -5.34 -21.14
CA ARG A 44 -4.24 -5.02 -21.08
C ARG A 44 -3.95 -3.81 -20.19
N ILE A 45 -4.79 -2.79 -20.18
CA ILE A 45 -4.63 -1.64 -19.28
C ILE A 45 -4.74 -2.11 -17.82
N ILE A 46 -5.75 -2.93 -17.51
CA ILE A 46 -5.94 -3.48 -16.16
C ILE A 46 -4.75 -4.36 -15.78
N TRP A 47 -4.35 -5.27 -16.68
CA TRP A 47 -3.20 -6.13 -16.49
C TRP A 47 -1.93 -5.33 -16.17
N ASN A 48 -1.62 -4.33 -17.01
CA ASN A 48 -0.41 -3.53 -16.86
C ASN A 48 -0.41 -2.76 -15.54
N ASN A 49 -1.55 -2.20 -15.15
CA ASN A 49 -1.73 -1.54 -13.86
C ASN A 49 -1.49 -2.51 -12.70
N LYS A 50 -2.16 -3.67 -12.69
CA LYS A 50 -2.03 -4.65 -11.59
C LYS A 50 -0.61 -5.21 -11.49
N ALA A 51 0.06 -5.47 -12.60
CA ALA A 51 1.45 -5.94 -12.60
C ALA A 51 2.42 -4.83 -12.11
N MET A 52 2.21 -3.57 -12.51
CA MET A 52 2.95 -2.43 -11.96
C MET A 52 2.73 -2.31 -10.43
N SER A 53 1.50 -2.46 -9.96
CA SER A 53 1.16 -2.43 -8.53
C SER A 53 1.87 -3.55 -7.75
N VAL A 54 1.97 -4.76 -8.32
CA VAL A 54 2.76 -5.86 -7.71
C VAL A 54 4.22 -5.45 -7.54
N LEU A 55 4.84 -4.87 -8.57
CA LEU A 55 6.24 -4.45 -8.53
C LEU A 55 6.47 -3.38 -7.45
N ASN A 56 5.59 -2.37 -7.39
CA ASN A 56 5.67 -1.35 -6.35
C ASN A 56 5.51 -1.95 -4.96
N ALA A 57 4.48 -2.76 -4.77
CA ALA A 57 4.16 -3.33 -3.46
C ALA A 57 5.26 -4.27 -2.93
N VAL A 58 5.91 -5.04 -3.81
CA VAL A 58 7.10 -5.82 -3.43
C VAL A 58 8.24 -4.90 -3.02
N LEU A 59 8.54 -3.87 -3.81
CA LEU A 59 9.62 -2.92 -3.49
C LEU A 59 9.36 -2.20 -2.16
N THR A 60 8.24 -1.50 -2.04
CA THR A 60 7.94 -0.62 -0.91
C THR A 60 7.60 -1.41 0.34
N GLY A 61 6.84 -2.50 0.21
CA GLY A 61 6.50 -3.39 1.32
C GLY A 61 7.71 -4.09 1.91
N THR A 62 8.60 -4.63 1.08
CA THR A 62 9.83 -5.29 1.57
C THR A 62 10.78 -4.28 2.21
N VAL A 63 11.06 -3.15 1.55
CA VAL A 63 11.97 -2.14 2.12
C VAL A 63 11.43 -1.57 3.43
N ALA A 64 10.12 -1.28 3.50
CA ALA A 64 9.50 -0.82 4.74
C ALA A 64 9.53 -1.86 5.85
N ALA A 65 9.29 -3.14 5.55
CA ALA A 65 9.37 -4.21 6.56
C ALA A 65 10.79 -4.37 7.11
N VAL A 66 11.80 -4.32 6.23
CA VAL A 66 13.22 -4.41 6.64
C VAL A 66 13.61 -3.20 7.49
N ALA A 67 13.30 -1.98 7.02
CA ALA A 67 13.59 -0.76 7.77
C ALA A 67 12.83 -0.69 9.11
N LEU A 68 11.58 -1.18 9.15
CA LEU A 68 10.81 -1.27 10.39
C LEU A 68 11.52 -2.14 11.43
N LEU A 69 11.98 -3.33 11.01
CA LEU A 69 12.60 -4.30 11.92
C LEU A 69 14.02 -3.89 12.34
N LEU A 70 14.82 -3.37 11.42
CA LEU A 70 16.24 -3.12 11.64
C LEU A 70 16.57 -1.71 12.10
N GLU A 71 15.70 -0.72 11.84
CA GLU A 71 15.96 0.69 12.14
C GLU A 71 14.87 1.29 13.05
N GLU A 72 13.60 1.20 12.67
CA GLU A 72 12.54 1.97 13.34
C GLU A 72 12.10 1.39 14.68
N LEU A 73 12.00 0.05 14.83
CA LEU A 73 11.73 -0.57 16.13
C LEU A 73 12.85 -0.27 17.15
N PRO A 74 14.15 -0.39 16.80
CA PRO A 74 15.22 0.08 17.68
C PRO A 74 15.08 1.55 18.11
N LYS A 75 14.77 2.46 17.18
CA LYS A 75 14.54 3.88 17.50
C LYS A 75 13.39 4.09 18.49
N LEU A 76 12.30 3.33 18.34
CA LEU A 76 11.18 3.35 19.27
C LEU A 76 11.62 2.96 20.69
N TYR A 77 12.33 1.85 20.83
CA TYR A 77 12.73 1.34 22.15
C TYR A 77 13.85 2.14 22.82
N ASN A 78 14.71 2.79 22.02
CA ASN A 78 15.81 3.62 22.52
C ASN A 78 15.39 5.08 22.76
N GLY A 79 14.14 5.44 22.50
CA GLY A 79 13.63 6.80 22.70
C GLY A 79 14.08 7.82 21.65
N THR A 80 14.57 7.36 20.50
CA THR A 80 15.07 8.20 19.40
C THR A 80 14.11 8.26 18.21
N LEU A 81 12.81 8.08 18.47
CA LEU A 81 11.76 7.98 17.45
C LEU A 81 11.73 9.16 16.44
N TRP A 82 12.20 10.34 16.84
CA TRP A 82 12.26 11.54 16.01
C TRP A 82 13.49 11.61 15.09
N GLU A 83 14.38 10.64 15.13
CA GLU A 83 15.49 10.53 14.18
C GLU A 83 15.00 9.99 12.84
N ASP A 84 15.07 10.82 11.81
CA ASP A 84 14.61 10.49 10.46
C ASP A 84 15.35 9.25 9.88
N SER A 85 14.58 8.31 9.31
CA SER A 85 15.14 7.32 8.37
C SER A 85 15.13 7.82 6.95
N SER A 86 16.32 7.95 6.37
CA SER A 86 16.47 8.24 4.94
C SER A 86 15.84 7.14 4.09
N VAL A 87 15.98 5.86 4.49
CA VAL A 87 15.42 4.72 3.76
C VAL A 87 13.90 4.84 3.67
N ILE A 88 13.22 5.11 4.79
CA ILE A 88 11.76 5.30 4.79
C ILE A 88 11.36 6.52 3.98
N HIS A 89 12.07 7.65 4.08
CA HIS A 89 11.72 8.82 3.28
C HIS A 89 11.86 8.60 1.77
N TYR A 90 12.95 7.98 1.30
CA TYR A 90 13.12 7.67 -0.13
C TYR A 90 12.10 6.65 -0.61
N THR A 91 11.79 5.64 0.21
CA THR A 91 10.77 4.63 -0.11
C THR A 91 9.38 5.27 -0.19
N ALA A 92 9.02 6.12 0.77
CA ALA A 92 7.75 6.84 0.78
C ALA A 92 7.64 7.79 -0.42
N SER A 93 8.70 8.54 -0.72
CA SER A 93 8.74 9.45 -1.89
C SER A 93 8.58 8.70 -3.21
N THR A 94 9.21 7.52 -3.32
CA THR A 94 9.03 6.60 -4.47
C THR A 94 7.60 6.08 -4.54
N ASN A 95 7.01 5.70 -3.41
CA ASN A 95 5.63 5.23 -3.35
C ASN A 95 4.61 6.33 -3.74
N VAL A 96 4.91 7.60 -3.41
CA VAL A 96 4.11 8.74 -3.86
C VAL A 96 4.11 8.87 -5.39
N GLY A 97 5.28 8.72 -6.03
CA GLY A 97 5.37 8.72 -7.49
C GLY A 97 4.52 7.63 -8.14
N TYR A 98 4.59 6.41 -7.59
CA TYR A 98 3.71 5.31 -7.99
C TYR A 98 2.22 5.67 -7.81
N LEU A 99 1.85 6.17 -6.64
CA LEU A 99 0.46 6.47 -6.29
C LEU A 99 -0.15 7.52 -7.22
N LEU A 100 0.63 8.52 -7.64
CA LEU A 100 0.17 9.54 -8.60
C LEU A 100 -0.19 8.90 -9.95
N VAL A 101 0.68 8.02 -10.46
CA VAL A 101 0.43 7.29 -11.70
C VAL A 101 -0.78 6.36 -11.56
N ASP A 102 -0.83 5.58 -10.49
CA ASP A 102 -1.93 4.63 -10.24
C ASP A 102 -3.28 5.36 -10.11
N THR A 103 -3.33 6.44 -9.33
CA THR A 103 -4.54 7.28 -9.18
C THR A 103 -4.98 7.86 -10.52
N GLY A 104 -4.05 8.39 -11.33
CA GLY A 104 -4.38 8.90 -12.67
C GLY A 104 -4.96 7.82 -13.59
N LEU A 105 -4.43 6.60 -13.54
CA LEU A 105 -4.95 5.46 -14.30
C LEU A 105 -6.35 5.06 -13.84
N LEU A 106 -6.60 5.03 -12.52
CA LEU A 106 -7.91 4.72 -11.94
C LEU A 106 -8.97 5.77 -12.32
N LEU A 107 -8.62 7.06 -12.28
CA LEU A 107 -9.52 8.15 -12.67
C LEU A 107 -9.86 8.11 -14.17
N ARG A 108 -8.90 7.78 -15.03
CA ARG A 108 -9.11 7.64 -16.48
C ARG A 108 -9.93 6.40 -16.83
N ASN A 109 -9.90 5.37 -15.98
CA ASN A 109 -10.54 4.09 -16.23
C ASN A 109 -11.39 3.67 -15.00
N PRO A 110 -12.54 4.33 -14.76
CA PRO A 110 -13.33 4.15 -13.53
C PRO A 110 -13.88 2.73 -13.32
N GLY A 111 -13.87 1.88 -14.36
CA GLY A 111 -14.23 0.46 -14.24
C GLY A 111 -13.14 -0.45 -13.67
N MET A 112 -11.92 0.06 -13.43
CA MET A 112 -10.77 -0.75 -12.99
C MET A 112 -10.73 -1.05 -11.49
N THR A 113 -11.52 -0.34 -10.69
CA THR A 113 -11.45 -0.41 -9.23
C THR A 113 -12.81 -0.15 -8.58
N ASP A 114 -12.94 -0.52 -7.32
CA ASP A 114 -14.12 -0.18 -6.52
C ASP A 114 -13.98 1.20 -5.85
N ARG A 115 -15.13 1.76 -5.44
CA ARG A 115 -15.19 3.08 -4.80
C ARG A 115 -14.40 3.16 -3.49
N GLY A 116 -14.28 2.05 -2.75
CA GLY A 116 -13.53 2.01 -1.51
C GLY A 116 -12.04 2.22 -1.73
N ILE A 117 -11.48 1.61 -2.77
CA ILE A 117 -10.09 1.84 -3.19
C ILE A 117 -9.90 3.28 -3.67
N LEU A 118 -10.86 3.85 -4.42
CA LEU A 118 -10.75 5.26 -4.82
C LEU A 118 -10.73 6.21 -3.61
N ILE A 119 -11.58 5.98 -2.61
CA ILE A 119 -11.58 6.75 -1.35
C ILE A 119 -10.25 6.60 -0.62
N HIS A 120 -9.70 5.38 -0.56
CA HIS A 120 -8.39 5.12 0.02
C HIS A 120 -7.28 5.94 -0.66
N HIS A 121 -7.26 5.99 -1.99
CA HIS A 121 -6.32 6.83 -2.75
C HIS A 121 -6.48 8.32 -2.43
N VAL A 122 -7.73 8.80 -2.34
CA VAL A 122 -8.02 10.20 -1.99
C VAL A 122 -7.47 10.55 -0.60
N ILE A 123 -7.66 9.68 0.39
CA ILE A 123 -7.11 9.89 1.75
C ILE A 123 -5.59 10.05 1.68
N ILE A 124 -4.90 9.16 0.96
CA ILE A 124 -3.43 9.23 0.85
C ILE A 124 -3.00 10.51 0.11
N VAL A 125 -3.68 10.89 -0.97
CA VAL A 125 -3.38 12.15 -1.69
C VAL A 125 -3.56 13.36 -0.77
N VAL A 126 -4.60 13.40 0.06
CA VAL A 126 -4.79 14.46 1.05
C VAL A 126 -3.64 14.47 2.07
N CYS A 127 -3.19 13.32 2.56
CA CYS A 127 -2.02 13.22 3.44
C CYS A 127 -0.74 13.73 2.78
N ILE A 128 -0.52 13.42 1.50
CA ILE A 128 0.64 13.92 0.73
C ILE A 128 0.56 15.45 0.58
N LEU A 129 -0.61 15.99 0.26
CA LEU A 129 -0.81 17.43 0.16
C LEU A 129 -0.59 18.12 1.50
N ALA A 130 -1.05 17.53 2.61
CA ALA A 130 -0.77 18.04 3.95
C ALA A 130 0.75 18.07 4.24
N LYS A 131 1.50 17.02 3.85
CA LYS A 131 2.96 17.03 3.98
C LYS A 131 3.61 18.15 3.18
N ILE A 132 3.15 18.41 1.96
CA ILE A 132 3.73 19.45 1.09
C ILE A 132 3.39 20.85 1.61
N LEU A 133 2.13 21.09 1.97
CA LEU A 133 1.63 22.44 2.28
C LEU A 133 1.91 22.87 3.71
N LEU A 134 1.98 21.91 4.65
CA LEU A 134 2.08 22.17 6.08
C LEU A 134 3.41 21.68 6.68
N ASP A 135 4.33 21.19 5.85
CA ASP A 135 5.53 20.43 6.26
C ASP A 135 5.23 19.32 7.30
N PHE A 136 4.01 18.78 7.22
CA PHE A 136 3.43 17.94 8.24
C PHE A 136 3.75 16.46 8.00
N GLY A 137 4.32 15.76 8.97
CA GLY A 137 4.47 14.31 8.87
C GLY A 137 4.85 13.66 10.19
N PRO A 138 4.28 12.48 10.51
CA PRO A 138 4.65 11.75 11.71
C PRO A 138 6.08 11.19 11.58
N PRO A 139 6.67 10.73 12.69
CA PRO A 139 7.94 10.01 12.67
C PRO A 139 8.00 8.89 11.63
N THR A 140 9.19 8.61 11.10
CA THR A 140 9.39 7.59 10.06
C THR A 140 8.90 6.20 10.47
N PHE A 141 8.88 5.90 11.76
CA PHE A 141 8.31 4.68 12.33
C PHE A 141 6.85 4.48 11.92
N PHE A 142 6.02 5.52 12.05
CA PHE A 142 4.60 5.43 11.68
C PHE A 142 4.42 5.29 10.18
N ASN A 143 5.26 5.98 9.40
CA ASN A 143 5.27 5.80 7.93
C ASN A 143 5.64 4.36 7.56
N ALA A 144 6.66 3.77 8.19
CA ALA A 144 7.05 2.38 7.97
C ALA A 144 5.91 1.41 8.32
N MET A 145 5.25 1.59 9.47
CA MET A 145 4.08 0.83 9.90
C MET A 145 2.90 0.93 8.91
N ARG A 146 2.74 2.07 8.23
CA ARG A 146 1.73 2.22 7.17
C ARG A 146 2.16 1.55 5.87
N MET A 147 3.45 1.57 5.54
CA MET A 147 3.98 0.99 4.31
C MET A 147 4.08 -0.54 4.32
N ILE A 148 4.24 -1.19 5.47
CA ILE A 148 4.22 -2.67 5.53
C ILE A 148 2.90 -3.27 5.03
N GLN A 149 1.82 -2.49 4.98
CA GLN A 149 0.54 -2.90 4.42
C GLN A 149 0.61 -3.30 2.95
N GLU A 150 1.59 -2.75 2.21
CA GLU A 150 1.88 -3.11 0.83
C GLU A 150 2.25 -4.59 0.67
N VAL A 151 2.75 -5.27 1.70
CA VAL A 151 3.12 -6.71 1.66
C VAL A 151 1.96 -7.61 1.24
N SER A 152 0.71 -7.19 1.48
CA SER A 152 -0.48 -7.96 1.08
C SER A 152 -0.92 -7.73 -0.37
N ASN A 153 -0.53 -6.61 -0.99
CA ASN A 153 -1.00 -6.20 -2.31
C ASN A 153 -0.54 -7.12 -3.47
N PRO A 154 0.67 -7.74 -3.44
CA PRO A 154 1.06 -8.68 -4.48
C PRO A 154 0.05 -9.82 -4.62
N PHE A 155 -0.40 -10.40 -3.50
CA PHE A 155 -1.37 -11.50 -3.51
C PHE A 155 -2.78 -11.05 -3.92
N LEU A 156 -3.17 -9.81 -3.59
CA LEU A 156 -4.42 -9.21 -4.05
C LEU A 156 -4.44 -9.12 -5.58
N HIS A 157 -3.39 -8.56 -6.17
CA HIS A 157 -3.28 -8.34 -7.60
C HIS A 157 -3.06 -9.64 -8.37
N PHE A 158 -2.25 -10.57 -7.83
CA PHE A 158 -2.08 -11.89 -8.44
C PHE A 158 -3.39 -12.66 -8.53
N ARG A 159 -4.31 -12.51 -7.58
CA ARG A 159 -5.63 -13.14 -7.70
C ARG A 159 -6.36 -12.72 -8.98
N TRP A 160 -6.30 -11.43 -9.32
CA TRP A 160 -6.89 -10.93 -10.56
C TRP A 160 -6.11 -11.41 -11.78
N LEU A 161 -4.77 -11.34 -11.75
CA LEU A 161 -3.91 -11.79 -12.86
C LEU A 161 -4.11 -13.28 -13.17
N LEU A 162 -4.21 -14.14 -12.15
CA LEU A 162 -4.52 -15.55 -12.30
C LEU A 162 -5.89 -15.77 -12.96
N THR A 163 -6.90 -14.98 -12.56
CA THR A 163 -8.23 -15.04 -13.19
C THR A 163 -8.18 -14.64 -14.66
N ALA A 164 -7.43 -13.57 -14.98
CA ALA A 164 -7.27 -13.10 -16.35
C ALA A 164 -6.50 -14.10 -17.25
N MET A 165 -5.65 -14.95 -16.66
CA MET A 165 -5.00 -16.06 -17.35
C MET A 165 -5.87 -17.32 -17.48
N GLY A 166 -7.11 -17.30 -16.99
CA GLY A 166 -8.00 -18.47 -17.02
C GLY A 166 -7.63 -19.57 -16.02
N VAL A 167 -6.83 -19.25 -15.00
CA VAL A 167 -6.47 -20.23 -13.96
C VAL A 167 -7.72 -20.62 -13.17
N SER A 168 -8.00 -21.92 -13.08
CA SER A 168 -9.14 -22.45 -12.34
C SER A 168 -9.13 -21.99 -10.87
N ARG A 169 -10.29 -21.58 -10.37
CA ARG A 169 -10.48 -21.18 -8.96
C ARG A 169 -10.24 -22.31 -7.97
N ASN A 170 -10.34 -23.56 -8.43
CA ASN A 170 -10.08 -24.76 -7.61
C ASN A 170 -8.62 -25.21 -7.67
N SER A 171 -7.80 -24.60 -8.53
CA SER A 171 -6.37 -24.92 -8.63
C SER A 171 -5.64 -24.62 -7.32
N ARG A 172 -4.60 -25.42 -7.04
CA ARG A 172 -3.74 -25.19 -5.86
C ARG A 172 -3.16 -23.78 -5.86
N LEU A 173 -2.71 -23.27 -7.02
CA LEU A 173 -2.13 -21.93 -7.14
C LEU A 173 -3.12 -20.82 -6.75
N TYR A 174 -4.35 -20.85 -7.29
CA TYR A 174 -5.35 -19.84 -7.00
C TYR A 174 -5.75 -19.84 -5.51
N VAL A 175 -5.92 -21.04 -4.94
CA VAL A 175 -6.28 -21.19 -3.52
C VAL A 175 -5.16 -20.74 -2.60
N THR A 176 -3.92 -21.19 -2.84
CA THR A 176 -2.76 -20.79 -2.04
C THR A 176 -2.56 -19.28 -2.10
N ASN A 177 -2.68 -18.65 -3.26
CA ASN A 177 -2.63 -17.18 -3.37
C ASN A 177 -3.74 -16.50 -2.53
N GLY A 178 -4.97 -17.03 -2.57
CA GLY A 178 -6.07 -16.50 -1.76
C GLY A 178 -5.82 -16.59 -0.25
N LEU A 179 -5.25 -17.71 0.22
CA LEU A 179 -4.88 -17.89 1.62
C LEU A 179 -3.71 -16.99 2.02
N LEU A 180 -2.69 -16.87 1.17
CA LEU A 180 -1.56 -15.96 1.38
C LEU A 180 -2.03 -14.49 1.42
N PHE A 181 -2.95 -14.11 0.54
CA PHE A 181 -3.58 -12.78 0.59
C PHE A 181 -4.27 -12.55 1.95
N ALA A 182 -5.10 -13.49 2.40
CA ALA A 182 -5.79 -13.35 3.68
C ALA A 182 -4.81 -13.26 4.86
N ALA A 183 -3.80 -14.14 4.90
CA ALA A 183 -2.79 -14.15 5.96
C ALA A 183 -1.97 -12.85 5.98
N THR A 184 -1.41 -12.46 4.85
CA THR A 184 -0.61 -11.22 4.75
C THR A 184 -1.43 -9.98 5.02
N PHE A 185 -2.69 -9.91 4.60
CA PHE A 185 -3.59 -8.80 4.93
C PHE A 185 -3.77 -8.66 6.44
N LEU A 186 -4.07 -9.75 7.15
CA LEU A 186 -4.24 -9.71 8.61
C LEU A 186 -2.94 -9.34 9.33
N LEU A 187 -1.82 -9.96 8.95
CA LEU A 187 -0.52 -9.76 9.58
C LEU A 187 0.05 -8.35 9.36
N SER A 188 -0.14 -7.76 8.19
CA SER A 188 0.44 -6.46 7.84
C SER A 188 -0.50 -5.28 8.09
N ARG A 189 -1.82 -5.49 8.10
CA ARG A 189 -2.81 -4.39 8.20
C ARG A 189 -3.63 -4.40 9.46
N ILE A 190 -3.94 -5.56 10.05
CA ILE A 190 -4.89 -5.66 11.17
C ILE A 190 -4.19 -5.86 12.51
N PHE A 191 -3.31 -6.85 12.61
CA PHE A 191 -2.58 -7.11 13.85
C PHE A 191 -1.66 -5.97 14.29
N PRO A 192 -1.09 -5.14 13.39
CA PRO A 192 -0.33 -3.97 13.80
C PRO A 192 -1.18 -2.84 14.39
N ILE A 193 -2.50 -2.81 14.19
CA ILE A 193 -3.38 -1.69 14.59
C ILE A 193 -3.31 -1.41 16.10
N PRO A 194 -3.48 -2.39 17.01
CA PRO A 194 -3.41 -2.11 18.45
C PRO A 194 -2.05 -1.55 18.87
N PHE A 195 -0.96 -2.08 18.33
CA PHE A 195 0.38 -1.59 18.63
C PHE A 195 0.58 -0.16 18.11
N TYR A 196 0.16 0.11 16.88
CA TYR A 196 0.19 1.43 16.26
C TYR A 196 -0.52 2.48 17.11
N TRP A 197 -1.75 2.20 17.55
CA TRP A 197 -2.55 3.15 18.32
C TRP A 197 -2.01 3.37 19.73
N THR A 198 -1.49 2.33 20.39
CA THR A 198 -0.80 2.50 21.68
C THR A 198 0.37 3.48 21.55
N GLN A 199 1.25 3.30 20.56
CA GLN A 199 2.37 4.23 20.34
C GLN A 199 1.89 5.63 19.93
N SER A 200 0.85 5.71 19.09
CA SER A 200 0.30 6.99 18.64
C SER A 200 -0.27 7.80 19.79
N VAL A 201 -1.07 7.19 20.68
CA VAL A 201 -1.65 7.88 21.84
C VAL A 201 -0.57 8.38 22.79
N HIS A 202 0.44 7.55 23.09
CA HIS A 202 1.57 7.98 23.91
C HIS A 202 2.31 9.17 23.30
N LEU A 203 2.53 9.15 21.99
CA LEU A 203 3.25 10.23 21.32
C LEU A 203 2.41 11.51 21.19
N ILE A 204 1.14 11.40 20.80
CA ILE A 204 0.20 12.54 20.66
C ILE A 204 0.00 13.26 21.99
N ALA A 205 -0.01 12.54 23.11
CA ALA A 205 -0.10 13.11 24.44
C ALA A 205 1.17 13.85 24.91
N SER A 206 2.30 13.70 24.19
CA SER A 206 3.56 14.32 24.60
C SER A 206 3.60 15.83 24.27
N PRO A 207 4.10 16.69 25.18
CA PRO A 207 4.26 18.12 24.92
C PRO A 207 5.10 18.43 23.68
N GLN A 208 6.12 17.61 23.41
CA GLN A 208 7.01 17.75 22.26
C GLN A 208 6.26 17.58 20.94
N THR A 209 5.37 16.59 20.86
CA THR A 209 4.55 16.33 19.68
C THR A 209 3.52 17.43 19.48
N TYR A 210 2.89 17.89 20.57
CA TYR A 210 1.96 19.02 20.51
C TYR A 210 2.64 20.31 20.03
N ALA A 211 3.86 20.59 20.51
CA ALA A 211 4.63 21.74 20.07
C ALA A 211 5.00 21.68 18.57
N ARG A 212 5.19 20.48 18.01
CA ARG A 212 5.53 20.30 16.59
C ARG A 212 4.33 20.44 15.65
N PHE A 213 3.16 19.93 16.05
CA PHE A 213 2.02 19.79 15.15
C PHE A 213 0.82 20.68 15.48
N GLY A 214 0.74 21.18 16.71
CA GLY A 214 -0.46 21.85 17.23
C GLY A 214 -1.71 20.96 17.20
N ALA A 215 -2.84 21.51 17.64
CA ALA A 215 -4.10 20.76 17.69
C ALA A 215 -4.58 20.30 16.30
N VAL A 216 -4.42 21.14 15.27
CA VAL A 216 -4.90 20.85 13.92
C VAL A 216 -4.10 19.72 13.27
N GLY A 217 -2.77 19.75 13.36
CA GLY A 217 -1.92 18.69 12.80
C GLY A 217 -2.14 17.35 13.49
N LEU A 218 -2.24 17.34 14.82
CA LEU A 218 -2.56 16.13 15.58
C LEU A 218 -3.93 15.57 15.22
N GLY A 219 -4.95 16.42 15.14
CA GLY A 219 -6.30 16.03 14.73
C GLY A 219 -6.32 15.45 13.32
N PHE A 220 -5.59 16.07 12.39
CA PHE A 220 -5.47 15.56 11.02
C PHE A 220 -4.84 14.16 10.98
N TRP A 221 -3.70 13.96 11.65
CA TRP A 221 -3.03 12.66 11.69
C TRP A 221 -3.92 11.59 12.31
N PHE A 222 -4.53 11.88 13.45
CA PHE A 222 -5.45 10.97 14.12
C PHE A 222 -6.63 10.56 13.22
N VAL A 223 -7.30 11.53 12.60
CA VAL A 223 -8.47 11.26 11.76
C VAL A 223 -8.09 10.49 10.49
N ALA A 224 -7.00 10.87 9.82
CA ALA A 224 -6.52 10.18 8.63
C ALA A 224 -6.24 8.70 8.91
N ASP A 225 -5.55 8.42 10.01
CA ASP A 225 -5.25 7.07 10.46
C ASP A 225 -6.49 6.26 10.84
N LEU A 226 -7.44 6.89 11.54
CA LEU A 226 -8.68 6.25 11.93
C LEU A 226 -9.50 5.82 10.71
N LEU A 227 -9.59 6.68 9.70
CA LEU A 227 -10.27 6.36 8.45
C LEU A 227 -9.56 5.23 7.71
N PHE A 228 -8.23 5.26 7.66
CA PHE A 228 -7.42 4.25 7.01
C PHE A 228 -7.59 2.86 7.64
N ASP A 229 -7.51 2.79 8.97
CA ASP A 229 -7.71 1.55 9.73
C ASP A 229 -9.17 1.07 9.68
N GLY A 230 -10.14 1.99 9.67
CA GLY A 230 -11.55 1.66 9.49
C GLY A 230 -11.83 0.93 8.17
N ILE A 231 -11.25 1.41 7.07
CA ILE A 231 -11.37 0.76 5.76
C ILE A 231 -10.69 -0.62 5.78
N ASN A 232 -9.50 -0.74 6.39
CA ASN A 232 -8.81 -2.03 6.51
C ASN A 232 -9.62 -3.04 7.32
N CYS A 233 -10.20 -2.63 8.45
CA CYS A 233 -11.07 -3.48 9.27
C CYS A 233 -12.31 -3.96 8.50
N TYR A 234 -12.94 -3.07 7.72
CA TYR A 234 -14.06 -3.43 6.86
C TYR A 234 -13.68 -4.51 5.84
N TRP A 235 -12.53 -4.38 5.17
CA TRP A 235 -12.05 -5.40 4.25
C TRP A 235 -11.63 -6.69 4.95
N ALA A 236 -11.04 -6.63 6.14
CA ALA A 236 -10.70 -7.81 6.93
C ALA A 236 -11.93 -8.67 7.22
N VAL A 237 -13.06 -8.06 7.61
CA VAL A 237 -14.32 -8.77 7.83
C VAL A 237 -14.78 -9.48 6.55
N LYS A 238 -14.70 -8.82 5.39
CA LYS A 238 -15.06 -9.43 4.10
C LYS A 238 -14.14 -10.57 3.72
N ILE A 239 -12.84 -10.41 3.90
CA ILE A 239 -11.82 -11.42 3.61
C ILE A 239 -12.04 -12.65 4.49
N CYS A 240 -12.17 -12.47 5.81
CA CYS A 240 -12.41 -13.58 6.73
C CYS A 240 -13.71 -14.34 6.42
N LYS A 241 -14.82 -13.63 6.15
CA LYS A 241 -16.09 -14.26 5.74
C LYS A 241 -15.95 -15.03 4.43
N GLY A 242 -15.27 -14.44 3.44
CA GLY A 242 -15.01 -15.07 2.13
C GLY A 242 -14.18 -16.34 2.26
N THR A 243 -13.06 -16.27 2.99
CA THR A 243 -12.18 -17.41 3.25
C THR A 243 -12.89 -18.50 4.05
N TYR A 244 -13.65 -18.15 5.09
CA TYR A 244 -14.42 -19.12 5.87
C TYR A 244 -15.45 -19.88 5.00
N LYS A 245 -16.24 -19.15 4.20
CA LYS A 245 -17.23 -19.75 3.31
C LYS A 245 -16.56 -20.69 2.30
N PHE A 246 -15.46 -20.26 1.69
CA PHE A 246 -14.70 -21.07 0.75
C PHE A 246 -14.18 -22.37 1.38
N MET A 247 -13.57 -22.27 2.57
CA MET A 247 -13.05 -23.44 3.30
C MET A 247 -14.16 -24.40 3.74
N LYS A 248 -15.35 -23.88 4.09
CA LYS A 248 -16.50 -24.72 4.45
C LYS A 248 -17.01 -25.51 3.25
N THR A 249 -17.18 -24.88 2.09
CA THR A 249 -17.64 -25.56 0.87
C THR A 249 -16.66 -26.65 0.45
N ARG A 250 -15.35 -26.39 0.53
CA ARG A 250 -14.33 -27.36 0.14
C ARG A 250 -14.17 -28.56 1.07
N LYS A 251 -14.66 -28.48 2.31
CA LYS A 251 -14.73 -29.64 3.23
C LYS A 251 -15.94 -30.54 2.96
N LEU A 252 -16.90 -30.05 2.17
CA LEU A 252 -18.12 -30.78 1.79
C LEU A 252 -18.01 -31.46 0.42
N GLU A 253 -16.93 -31.16 -0.33
CA GLU A 253 -16.52 -31.80 -1.59
C GLU A 253 -15.49 -32.90 -1.32
#